data_AF-A0ABD6VZ57-F1
#
_entry.id   AF-A0ABD6VZ57-F1
#
_cell.length_a   1.000
_cell.length_b   1.000
_cell.length_c   1.000
_cell.angle_alpha   90.00
_cell.angle_beta   90.00
_cell.angle_gamma   90.00
#
_symmetry.space_group_name_H-M   'P 1'
#
loop_
_entity.id
_entity.type
_entity.pdbx_description
1 polymer ?
#
loop_
_entity_poly.entity_id
_entity_poly.type
_entity_poly.pdbx_seq_one_letter_code
_entity_poly.pdbx_strand_id
1 'polypeptide(L)'
;MARPVKEGLDYFPFDVDFATNEKTEAITGEFGPKGVLIFIYLLAAIYRKGYYLEWTELAKNQLVNRVSGATGELVGLVVKRLIEYGTFNKDLFLSDNVLTSQRIQETFTDATKRRKSQKPTLYWINADSNSDSYGVNDDINTQSKVKESKVNKNKTDSQAGVRVHENARLLWQNVWGFPNAIATQDLEEWIGNFGDDLVCWVIKYAARKDVKAKGADRYLAKVFDGYTERKIKTVEQAEAESKKHEETARANYTGPQRYGKPERVDKEPDWLKPGYQEPKHEVTPEQRAKLAEQLEQLNQLGEKN
;
A
#
# COMPACT_ATOMS: atom_id res chain seq x y z
N MET A 1 -2.30 -9.88 -20.95
CA MET A 1 -2.57 -10.29 -19.54
C MET A 1 -1.86 -9.32 -18.61
N ALA A 2 -2.46 -8.97 -17.47
CA ALA A 2 -1.78 -8.11 -16.48
C ALA A 2 -0.59 -8.85 -15.86
N ARG A 3 0.52 -8.14 -15.61
CA ARG A 3 1.71 -8.74 -14.99
C ARG A 3 1.39 -9.08 -13.52
N PRO A 4 1.61 -10.33 -13.07
CA PRO A 4 1.46 -10.67 -11.66
C PRO A 4 2.32 -9.77 -10.78
N VAL A 5 1.76 -9.31 -9.65
CA VAL A 5 2.52 -8.51 -8.67
C VAL A 5 3.56 -9.43 -8.03
N LYS A 6 4.84 -9.01 -8.06
CA LYS A 6 5.92 -9.77 -7.42
C LYS A 6 5.81 -9.60 -5.90
N GLU A 7 5.75 -10.71 -5.18
CA GLU A 7 5.72 -10.74 -3.72
C GLU A 7 7.09 -10.39 -3.11
N GLY A 8 8.16 -11.09 -3.52
CA GLY A 8 9.50 -10.90 -2.98
C GLY A 8 10.40 -9.92 -3.75
N LEU A 9 11.69 -10.01 -3.47
CA LEU A 9 12.77 -9.25 -4.10
C LEU A 9 13.56 -10.13 -5.08
N ASP A 10 14.01 -9.54 -6.19
CA ASP A 10 14.91 -10.21 -7.13
C ASP A 10 16.38 -10.14 -6.65
N TYR A 11 16.70 -9.16 -5.81
CA TYR A 11 17.99 -8.94 -5.16
C TYR A 11 17.76 -8.38 -3.77
N PHE A 12 18.71 -8.56 -2.86
CA PHE A 12 18.66 -8.00 -1.52
C PHE A 12 20.00 -7.32 -1.19
N PRO A 13 20.01 -6.26 -0.35
CA PRO A 13 21.25 -5.65 0.08
C PRO A 13 22.04 -6.63 0.94
N PHE A 14 23.31 -6.80 0.60
CA PHE A 14 24.22 -7.69 1.28
C PHE A 14 25.32 -6.87 1.93
N ASP A 15 25.50 -7.04 3.23
CA ASP A 15 26.41 -6.21 3.99
C ASP A 15 27.87 -6.55 3.69
N VAL A 16 28.72 -5.53 3.59
CA VAL A 16 30.15 -5.71 3.29
C VAL A 16 30.89 -6.34 4.47
N ASP A 17 30.45 -6.06 5.69
CA ASP A 17 30.95 -6.63 6.94
C ASP A 17 30.35 -8.00 7.26
N PHE A 18 29.56 -8.59 6.35
CA PHE A 18 28.92 -9.90 6.57
C PHE A 18 29.93 -10.98 6.98
N ALA A 19 31.12 -11.00 6.36
CA ALA A 19 32.16 -11.98 6.66
C ALA A 19 32.84 -11.76 8.03
N THR A 20 32.84 -10.53 8.54
CA THR A 20 33.46 -10.13 9.81
C THR A 20 32.45 -9.98 10.95
N ASN A 21 31.17 -10.21 10.67
CA ASN A 21 30.11 -10.11 11.68
C ASN A 21 30.24 -11.28 12.67
N GLU A 22 30.20 -10.99 13.98
CA GLU A 22 30.35 -11.99 15.05
C GLU A 22 29.49 -13.23 14.85
N LYS A 23 28.24 -13.06 14.39
CA LYS A 23 27.30 -14.17 14.17
C LYS A 23 27.70 -15.02 12.96
N THR A 24 28.15 -14.38 11.89
CA THR A 24 28.62 -15.08 10.69
C THR A 24 29.95 -15.77 10.95
N GLU A 25 30.87 -15.13 11.69
CA GLU A 25 32.13 -15.74 12.11
C GLU A 25 31.87 -16.97 12.98
N ALA A 26 30.93 -16.91 13.93
CA ALA A 26 30.55 -18.07 14.73
C ALA A 26 30.02 -19.23 13.88
N ILE A 27 29.13 -18.95 12.92
CA ILE A 27 28.64 -19.97 11.97
C ILE A 27 29.77 -20.53 11.09
N THR A 28 30.69 -19.68 10.67
CA THR A 28 31.87 -20.08 9.88
C THR A 28 32.78 -20.99 10.70
N GLY A 29 32.97 -20.70 11.99
CA GLY A 29 33.76 -21.52 12.91
C GLY A 29 33.16 -22.90 13.14
N GLU A 30 31.83 -22.99 13.30
CA GLU A 30 31.16 -24.27 13.58
C GLU A 30 30.94 -25.14 12.34
N PHE A 31 30.56 -24.54 11.20
CA PHE A 31 30.10 -25.28 10.02
C PHE A 31 30.93 -25.00 8.75
N GLY A 32 32.00 -24.20 8.88
CA GLY A 32 32.88 -23.84 7.78
C GLY A 32 32.17 -23.05 6.67
N PRO A 33 32.73 -23.03 5.45
CA PRO A 33 32.16 -22.28 4.33
C PRO A 33 30.77 -22.76 3.92
N LYS A 34 30.42 -24.03 4.20
CA LYS A 34 29.09 -24.58 3.92
C LYS A 34 28.01 -23.91 4.76
N GLY A 35 28.26 -23.66 6.05
CA GLY A 35 27.32 -22.94 6.92
C GLY A 35 27.04 -21.54 6.43
N VAL A 36 28.08 -20.83 5.99
CA VAL A 36 27.97 -19.48 5.42
C VAL A 36 27.13 -19.49 4.14
N LEU A 37 27.39 -20.42 3.22
CA LEU A 37 26.59 -20.55 2.00
C LEU A 37 25.11 -20.84 2.30
N ILE A 38 24.83 -21.73 3.26
CA ILE A 38 23.46 -22.02 3.68
C ILE A 38 22.80 -20.76 4.24
N PHE A 39 23.51 -19.99 5.05
CA PHE A 39 22.97 -18.74 5.60
C PHE A 39 22.64 -17.73 4.48
N ILE A 40 23.53 -17.55 3.50
CA ILE A 40 23.27 -16.67 2.34
C ILE A 40 22.06 -17.15 1.53
N TYR A 41 21.97 -18.45 1.22
CA TYR A 41 20.84 -19.00 0.48
C TYR A 41 19.53 -18.93 1.27
N LEU A 42 19.59 -19.02 2.60
CA LEU A 42 18.45 -18.87 3.47
C LEU A 42 17.92 -17.42 3.45
N LEU A 43 18.82 -16.42 3.56
CA LEU A 43 18.45 -15.01 3.39
C LEU A 43 17.83 -14.76 2.02
N ALA A 44 18.42 -15.29 0.95
CA ALA A 44 17.88 -15.19 -0.40
C ALA A 44 16.48 -15.83 -0.52
N ALA A 45 16.25 -16.99 0.12
CA ALA A 45 14.96 -17.68 0.12
C ALA A 45 13.89 -16.86 0.87
N ILE A 46 14.24 -16.23 1.98
CA ILE A 46 13.36 -15.32 2.72
C ILE A 46 12.98 -14.12 1.85
N TYR A 47 13.96 -13.40 1.31
CA TYR A 47 13.69 -12.21 0.49
C TYR A 47 12.94 -12.52 -0.80
N ARG A 48 13.11 -13.72 -1.36
CA ARG A 48 12.34 -14.17 -2.53
C ARG A 48 10.85 -14.36 -2.23
N LYS A 49 10.49 -14.68 -0.98
CA LYS A 49 9.09 -14.77 -0.53
C LYS A 49 8.56 -13.49 0.12
N GLY A 50 9.44 -12.52 0.40
CA GLY A 50 9.08 -11.25 0.98
C GLY A 50 10.01 -10.91 2.14
N TYR A 51 9.48 -11.05 3.36
CA TYR A 51 10.18 -10.67 4.59
C TYR A 51 10.20 -11.78 5.66
N TYR A 52 9.63 -12.94 5.35
CA TYR A 52 9.66 -14.12 6.21
C TYR A 52 9.64 -15.40 5.35
N LEU A 53 10.00 -16.51 5.98
CA LEU A 53 9.92 -17.84 5.38
C LEU A 53 9.34 -18.81 6.40
N GLU A 54 8.23 -19.47 6.06
CA GLU A 54 7.76 -20.65 6.79
C GLU A 54 8.75 -21.80 6.61
N TRP A 55 9.28 -22.27 7.73
CA TRP A 55 10.25 -23.33 7.81
C TRP A 55 9.57 -24.70 7.70
N THR A 56 9.65 -25.27 6.50
CA THR A 56 9.05 -26.56 6.16
C THR A 56 10.13 -27.53 5.68
N GLU A 57 9.85 -28.84 5.72
CA GLU A 57 10.79 -29.85 5.19
C GLU A 57 11.11 -29.61 3.70
N LEU A 58 10.15 -29.06 2.95
CA LEU A 58 10.37 -28.66 1.56
C LEU A 58 11.38 -27.52 1.45
N ALA A 59 11.28 -26.48 2.28
CA ALA A 59 12.24 -25.37 2.31
C ALA A 59 13.65 -25.85 2.68
N LYS A 60 13.74 -26.77 3.65
CA LYS A 60 15.00 -27.42 4.05
C LYS A 60 15.61 -28.22 2.90
N ASN A 61 14.83 -29.07 2.23
CA ASN A 61 15.30 -29.86 1.09
C ASN A 61 15.73 -28.98 -0.10
N GLN A 62 15.04 -27.87 -0.32
CA GLN A 62 15.45 -26.89 -1.32
C GLN A 62 16.84 -26.32 -1.01
N LEU A 63 17.16 -26.02 0.25
CA LEU A 63 18.48 -25.52 0.64
C LEU A 63 19.57 -26.58 0.52
N VAL A 64 19.29 -27.83 0.91
CA VAL A 64 20.20 -28.97 0.75
C VAL A 64 20.65 -29.08 -0.70
N ASN A 65 19.71 -28.98 -1.65
CA ASN A 65 20.02 -29.07 -3.08
C ASN A 65 20.81 -27.88 -3.64
N ARG A 66 20.90 -26.74 -2.92
CA ARG A 66 21.64 -25.55 -3.36
C ARG A 66 23.11 -25.61 -2.98
N VAL A 67 23.46 -26.38 -1.96
CA VAL A 67 24.82 -26.45 -1.43
C VAL A 67 25.33 -27.87 -1.60
N SER A 68 26.30 -28.03 -2.50
CA SER A 68 26.89 -29.35 -2.79
C SER A 68 27.46 -30.00 -1.53
N GLY A 69 27.03 -31.23 -1.25
CA GLY A 69 27.45 -32.00 -0.09
C GLY A 69 26.96 -31.43 1.26
N ALA A 70 25.88 -30.64 1.27
CA ALA A 70 25.11 -30.36 2.49
C ALA A 70 24.15 -31.52 2.80
N THR A 71 23.92 -31.78 4.09
CA THR A 71 22.91 -32.74 4.55
C THR A 71 21.74 -31.98 5.19
N GLY A 72 20.56 -32.60 5.23
CA GLY A 72 19.41 -32.02 5.92
C GLY A 72 19.68 -31.75 7.40
N GLU A 73 20.49 -32.59 8.04
CA GLU A 73 20.94 -32.41 9.43
C GLU A 73 21.81 -31.15 9.58
N LEU A 74 22.79 -30.96 8.69
CA LEU A 74 23.65 -29.77 8.72
C LEU A 74 22.84 -28.50 8.53
N VAL A 75 21.89 -28.47 7.57
CA VAL A 75 20.99 -27.32 7.38
C VAL A 75 20.16 -27.05 8.64
N GLY A 76 19.61 -28.11 9.26
CA GLY A 76 18.84 -27.97 10.50
C GLY A 76 19.66 -27.41 11.66
N LEU A 77 20.91 -27.87 11.82
CA LEU A 77 21.84 -27.38 12.84
C LEU A 77 22.21 -25.91 12.61
N VAL A 78 22.50 -25.51 11.37
CA VAL A 78 22.79 -24.11 11.04
C VAL A 78 21.60 -23.21 11.39
N VAL A 79 20.38 -23.59 10.99
CA VAL A 79 19.17 -22.82 11.32
C VAL A 79 18.98 -22.71 12.84
N LYS A 80 19.15 -23.82 13.57
CA LYS A 80 19.07 -23.82 15.03
C LYS A 80 20.06 -22.82 15.66
N ARG A 81 21.32 -22.82 15.21
CA ARG A 81 22.34 -21.88 15.70
C ARG A 81 22.03 -20.42 15.33
N LEU A 82 21.54 -20.16 14.13
CA LEU A 82 21.12 -18.81 13.73
C LEU A 82 19.99 -18.27 14.61
N ILE A 83 19.09 -19.14 15.09
CA ILE A 83 18.06 -18.75 16.06
C ILE A 83 18.67 -18.51 17.45
N GLU A 84 19.56 -19.39 17.91
CA GLU A 84 20.27 -19.23 19.20
C GLU A 84 21.08 -17.94 19.27
N TYR A 85 21.73 -17.54 18.18
CA TYR A 85 22.48 -16.28 18.07
C TYR A 85 21.59 -15.05 17.83
N GLY A 86 20.26 -15.23 17.79
CA GLY A 86 19.30 -14.15 17.58
C GLY A 86 19.41 -13.50 16.20
N THR A 87 19.84 -14.24 15.18
CA THR A 87 19.73 -13.81 13.78
C THR A 87 18.28 -13.84 13.32
N PHE A 88 17.52 -14.84 13.78
CA PHE A 88 16.08 -14.95 13.60
C PHE A 88 15.35 -14.81 14.93
N ASN A 89 14.10 -14.35 14.88
CA ASN A 89 13.23 -14.24 16.05
C ASN A 89 12.89 -15.64 16.56
N LYS A 90 13.26 -15.92 17.81
CA LYS A 90 13.09 -17.23 18.44
C LYS A 90 11.62 -17.55 18.71
N ASP A 91 10.84 -16.57 19.13
CA ASP A 91 9.44 -16.77 19.52
C ASP A 91 8.59 -17.15 18.30
N LEU A 92 8.75 -16.46 17.17
CA LEU A 92 8.05 -16.76 15.91
C LEU A 92 8.46 -18.10 15.30
N PHE A 93 9.71 -18.52 15.52
CA PHE A 93 10.13 -19.85 15.10
C PHE A 93 9.46 -20.94 15.95
N LEU A 94 9.34 -20.73 17.26
CA LEU A 94 8.72 -21.71 18.16
C LEU A 94 7.19 -21.76 18.03
N SER A 95 6.52 -20.63 17.80
CA SER A 95 5.06 -20.58 17.64
C SER A 95 4.62 -21.11 16.28
N ASP A 96 5.19 -20.58 15.20
CA ASP A 96 4.65 -20.70 13.85
C ASP A 96 5.64 -21.35 12.86
N ASN A 97 6.83 -21.79 13.34
CA ASN A 97 7.93 -22.25 12.49
C ASN A 97 8.33 -21.21 11.43
N VAL A 98 8.34 -19.93 11.80
CA VAL A 98 8.68 -18.84 10.86
C VAL A 98 10.08 -18.31 11.09
N LEU A 99 10.85 -18.18 10.01
CA LEU A 99 12.14 -17.50 9.99
C LEU A 99 11.97 -16.07 9.53
N THR A 100 12.19 -15.14 10.45
CA THR A 100 12.15 -13.70 10.20
C THR A 100 12.99 -12.96 11.25
N SER A 101 13.34 -11.70 10.99
CA SER A 101 13.97 -10.81 11.95
C SER A 101 13.58 -9.37 11.70
N GLN A 102 13.77 -8.50 12.70
CA GLN A 102 13.48 -7.07 12.56
C GLN A 102 14.27 -6.46 11.40
N ARG A 103 15.57 -6.77 11.28
CA ARG A 103 16.43 -6.29 10.18
C ARG A 103 15.90 -6.71 8.82
N ILE A 104 15.45 -7.97 8.67
CA ILE A 104 14.89 -8.48 7.41
C ILE A 104 13.63 -7.70 7.03
N GLN A 105 12.75 -7.47 8.01
CA GLN A 105 11.49 -6.74 7.84
C GLN A 105 11.71 -5.28 7.44
N GLU A 106 12.63 -4.58 8.11
CA GLU A 106 13.03 -3.21 7.78
C GLU A 106 13.64 -3.12 6.39
N THR A 107 14.56 -4.04 6.06
CA THR A 107 15.21 -4.09 4.74
C THR A 107 14.21 -4.34 3.62
N PHE A 108 13.25 -5.25 3.85
CA PHE A 108 12.20 -5.54 2.87
C PHE A 108 11.26 -4.35 2.68
N THR A 109 10.84 -3.69 3.76
CA THR A 109 10.00 -2.50 3.63
C THR A 109 10.75 -1.41 2.87
N ASP A 110 12.00 -1.12 3.22
CA ASP A 110 12.85 -0.18 2.48
C ASP A 110 12.92 -0.48 0.98
N ALA A 111 13.18 -1.74 0.61
CA ALA A 111 13.24 -2.16 -0.79
C ALA A 111 11.88 -2.11 -1.52
N THR A 112 10.77 -2.16 -0.79
CA THR A 112 9.41 -2.18 -1.35
C THR A 112 8.63 -0.89 -1.15
N LYS A 113 9.20 0.14 -0.53
CA LYS A 113 8.58 1.45 -0.26
C LYS A 113 7.84 2.07 -1.45
N ARG A 114 8.36 1.87 -2.68
CA ARG A 114 7.78 2.41 -3.92
C ARG A 114 6.67 1.53 -4.54
N ARG A 115 6.48 0.29 -4.05
CA ARG A 115 5.46 -0.63 -4.59
C ARG A 115 4.07 -0.23 -4.09
N LYS A 116 3.07 -0.24 -4.98
CA LYS A 116 1.64 -0.04 -4.63
C LYS A 116 1.02 -1.29 -3.96
N SER A 117 1.78 -2.01 -3.14
CA SER A 117 1.34 -3.28 -2.52
C SER A 117 0.75 -3.05 -1.12
N GLN A 118 -0.02 -4.03 -0.64
CA GLN A 118 -0.57 -4.02 0.72
C GLN A 118 0.55 -4.06 1.77
N LYS A 119 0.33 -3.36 2.89
CA LYS A 119 1.27 -3.33 4.02
C LYS A 119 1.45 -4.75 4.60
N PRO A 120 2.68 -5.16 4.94
CA PRO A 120 2.93 -6.47 5.54
C PRO A 120 2.18 -6.58 6.87
N THR A 121 1.39 -7.64 7.04
CA THR A 121 0.50 -7.82 8.22
C THR A 121 0.79 -9.11 8.99
N LEU A 122 1.37 -10.13 8.36
CA LEU A 122 1.62 -11.44 8.98
C LEU A 122 3.05 -11.54 9.52
N TYR A 123 3.23 -12.10 10.73
CA TYR A 123 4.53 -12.35 11.40
C TYR A 123 5.45 -11.12 11.57
N TRP A 124 4.86 -9.93 11.63
CA TRP A 124 5.60 -8.69 11.81
C TRP A 124 5.97 -8.45 13.27
N ILE A 125 7.26 -8.22 13.57
CA ILE A 125 7.78 -8.22 14.95
C ILE A 125 7.42 -6.94 15.71
N ASN A 126 7.30 -5.80 15.02
CA ASN A 126 7.00 -4.49 15.62
C ASN A 126 5.80 -3.84 14.91
N ALA A 127 4.58 -4.30 15.19
CA ALA A 127 3.37 -3.79 14.53
C ALA A 127 3.06 -2.32 14.90
N ASP A 128 3.64 -1.82 16.00
CA ASP A 128 3.35 -0.50 16.58
C ASP A 128 4.25 0.64 16.07
N SER A 129 5.24 0.38 15.22
CA SER A 129 5.98 1.46 14.55
C SER A 129 5.24 1.88 13.28
N ASN A 130 4.29 2.81 13.46
CA ASN A 130 3.70 3.57 12.37
C ASN A 130 4.80 4.38 11.65
N SER A 131 5.58 3.74 10.79
CA SER A 131 6.43 4.42 9.83
C SER A 131 5.52 4.85 8.69
N ASP A 132 5.05 6.09 8.77
CA ASP A 132 4.45 6.80 7.65
C ASP A 132 5.54 6.99 6.58
N SER A 133 5.80 5.93 5.81
CA SER A 133 6.51 6.04 4.55
C SER A 133 5.57 6.72 3.56
N TYR A 134 5.54 8.06 3.60
CA TYR A 134 5.08 8.86 2.48
C TYR A 134 5.83 8.39 1.24
N GLY A 135 5.11 7.71 0.34
CA GLY A 135 5.63 7.29 -0.95
C GLY A 135 5.94 8.52 -1.80
N VAL A 136 7.07 9.17 -1.54
CA VAL A 136 7.69 10.06 -2.50
C VAL A 136 8.18 9.17 -3.64
N ASN A 137 7.50 9.27 -4.76
CA ASN A 137 7.89 8.63 -6.00
C ASN A 137 9.15 9.35 -6.48
N ASP A 138 10.32 8.91 -6.01
CA ASP A 138 11.62 9.36 -6.52
C ASP A 138 11.82 8.78 -7.93
N ASP A 139 11.11 9.34 -8.90
CA ASP A 139 11.54 9.35 -10.28
C ASP A 139 12.75 10.29 -10.35
N ILE A 140 13.93 9.69 -10.25
CA ILE A 140 15.20 10.37 -10.45
C ILE A 140 15.27 10.73 -11.94
N ASN A 141 14.93 11.97 -12.29
CA ASN A 141 15.69 12.69 -13.32
C ASN A 141 15.73 14.21 -13.10
N THR A 142 16.95 14.65 -12.82
CA THR A 142 17.63 15.94 -13.01
C THR A 142 17.06 17.29 -12.54
N GLN A 143 17.92 17.92 -11.72
CA GLN A 143 18.21 19.36 -11.61
C GLN A 143 17.16 20.28 -10.96
N SER A 144 17.41 20.60 -9.69
CA SER A 144 17.62 22.01 -9.29
C SER A 144 18.35 22.08 -7.94
N LYS A 145 19.47 22.81 -7.92
CA LYS A 145 20.15 23.29 -6.71
C LYS A 145 19.20 24.15 -5.90
N VAL A 146 18.85 23.78 -4.67
CA VAL A 146 18.55 24.72 -3.59
C VAL A 146 19.06 24.14 -2.27
N LYS A 147 19.81 24.96 -1.54
CA LYS A 147 20.33 24.69 -0.19
C LYS A 147 19.16 24.69 0.80
N GLU A 148 19.21 23.82 1.82
CA GLU A 148 18.86 24.12 3.23
C GLU A 148 19.16 22.87 4.08
N SER A 149 20.21 22.91 4.89
CA SER A 149 20.30 23.35 6.29
C SER A 149 19.82 22.27 7.28
N LYS A 150 20.81 21.61 7.91
CA LYS A 150 20.62 20.75 9.08
C LYS A 150 20.29 21.65 10.27
N VAL A 151 19.16 21.40 10.93
CA VAL A 151 18.89 21.94 12.27
C VAL A 151 18.64 20.80 13.25
N ASN A 152 19.26 20.95 14.40
CA ASN A 152 19.49 19.99 15.47
C ASN A 152 18.21 19.52 16.18
N LYS A 153 18.27 18.26 16.63
CA LYS A 153 17.44 17.68 17.67
C LYS A 153 17.59 18.47 18.97
N ASN A 154 16.49 18.97 19.51
CA ASN A 154 16.39 19.28 20.94
C ASN A 154 15.43 18.30 21.60
N LYS A 155 15.98 17.52 22.53
CA LYS A 155 15.23 16.86 23.61
C LYS A 155 14.85 17.93 24.63
N THR A 156 13.61 17.93 25.06
CA THR A 156 13.20 18.49 26.35
C THR A 156 12.22 17.54 27.00
N ASP A 157 12.72 16.79 27.98
CA ASP A 157 11.92 16.28 29.09
C ASP A 157 11.51 17.46 29.96
N SER A 158 10.24 17.51 30.36
CA SER A 158 9.80 18.03 31.66
C SER A 158 8.38 17.57 31.92
N GLN A 159 8.23 16.89 33.05
CA GLN A 159 7.02 16.22 33.50
C GLN A 159 6.29 17.07 34.56
N ALA A 160 4.98 16.82 34.66
CA ALA A 160 4.07 17.04 35.81
C ALA A 160 3.13 18.27 35.79
N GLY A 161 1.81 17.98 35.77
CA GLY A 161 0.77 18.95 36.16
C GLY A 161 -0.65 18.77 35.59
N VAL A 162 -1.23 17.56 35.67
CA VAL A 162 -2.68 17.21 35.60
C VAL A 162 -3.69 18.31 35.25
N ARG A 163 -4.15 18.32 33.99
CA ARG A 163 -5.53 17.93 33.59
C ARG A 163 -5.42 17.14 32.30
N VAL A 164 -5.91 15.91 32.28
CA VAL A 164 -5.97 15.09 31.06
C VAL A 164 -7.16 15.60 30.22
N HIS A 165 -7.00 16.78 29.64
CA HIS A 165 -7.74 17.14 28.43
C HIS A 165 -6.87 16.66 27.28
N GLU A 166 -7.32 15.59 26.65
CA GLU A 166 -6.66 15.00 25.49
C GLU A 166 -6.52 16.08 24.42
N ASN A 167 -5.31 16.58 24.16
CA ASN A 167 -5.11 17.60 23.13
C ASN A 167 -5.79 17.15 21.82
N ALA A 168 -6.66 17.98 21.23
CA ALA A 168 -7.37 17.67 19.98
C ALA A 168 -6.41 17.26 18.86
N ARG A 169 -5.20 17.83 18.85
CA ARG A 169 -4.10 17.44 17.96
C ARG A 169 -3.67 16.00 18.13
N LEU A 170 -3.51 15.55 19.39
CA LEU A 170 -3.10 14.17 19.70
C LEU A 170 -4.23 13.20 19.33
N LEU A 171 -5.49 13.55 19.64
CA LEU A 171 -6.63 12.74 19.22
C LEU A 171 -6.75 12.63 17.70
N TRP A 172 -6.60 13.75 16.99
CA TRP A 172 -6.55 13.73 15.53
C TRP A 172 -5.44 12.80 15.04
N GLN A 173 -4.24 12.94 15.59
CA GLN A 173 -3.08 12.13 15.21
C GLN A 173 -3.32 10.64 15.44
N ASN A 174 -3.97 10.27 16.54
CA ASN A 174 -4.29 8.89 16.86
C ASN A 174 -5.38 8.29 15.94
N VAL A 175 -6.35 9.09 15.50
CA VAL A 175 -7.47 8.62 14.67
C VAL A 175 -7.12 8.59 13.18
N TRP A 176 -6.52 9.65 12.66
CA TRP A 176 -6.31 9.85 11.22
C TRP A 176 -4.84 9.97 10.81
N GLY A 177 -3.90 9.91 11.75
CA GLY A 177 -2.48 10.15 11.50
C GLY A 177 -2.13 11.64 11.51
N PHE A 178 -0.90 11.97 11.13
CA PHE A 178 -0.41 13.34 11.20
C PHE A 178 -1.24 14.27 10.29
N PRO A 179 -1.83 15.36 10.81
CA PRO A 179 -2.58 16.31 10.00
C PRO A 179 -1.65 16.99 8.98
N ASN A 180 -2.18 17.26 7.77
CA ASN A 180 -1.48 18.07 6.78
C ASN A 180 -1.37 19.53 7.26
N ALA A 181 -0.46 20.33 6.69
CA ALA A 181 -0.25 21.74 7.05
C ALA A 181 -1.54 22.59 7.07
N ILE A 182 -2.45 22.32 6.13
CA ILE A 182 -3.77 22.97 6.07
C ILE A 182 -4.64 22.52 7.26
N ALA A 183 -4.82 21.20 7.43
CA ALA A 183 -5.59 20.64 8.53
C ALA A 183 -5.00 20.99 9.92
N THR A 184 -3.68 21.18 10.05
CA THR A 184 -3.07 21.67 11.29
C THR A 184 -3.48 23.10 11.60
N GLN A 185 -3.55 23.96 10.59
CA GLN A 185 -3.97 25.35 10.74
C GLN A 185 -5.46 25.40 11.09
N ASP A 186 -6.31 24.69 10.33
CA ASP A 186 -7.76 24.65 10.56
C ASP A 186 -8.09 24.11 11.96
N LEU A 187 -7.34 23.09 12.41
CA LEU A 187 -7.49 22.52 13.74
C LEU A 187 -7.03 23.49 14.85
N GLU A 188 -5.98 24.28 14.64
CA GLU A 188 -5.62 25.38 15.55
C GLU A 188 -6.70 26.45 15.62
N GLU A 189 -7.28 26.82 14.48
CA GLU A 189 -8.38 27.80 14.41
C GLU A 189 -9.64 27.30 15.12
N TRP A 190 -10.02 26.03 14.95
CA TRP A 190 -11.15 25.45 15.67
C TRP A 190 -10.91 25.35 17.18
N ILE A 191 -9.69 24.98 17.61
CA ILE A 191 -9.32 24.99 19.02
C ILE A 191 -9.43 26.41 19.59
N GLY A 192 -8.97 27.42 18.85
CA GLY A 192 -9.06 28.82 19.28
C GLY A 192 -10.51 29.32 19.39
N ASN A 193 -11.39 28.91 18.48
CA ASN A 193 -12.76 29.40 18.40
C ASN A 193 -13.74 28.67 19.33
N PHE A 194 -13.61 27.35 19.46
CA PHE A 194 -14.58 26.50 20.17
C PHE A 194 -14.04 25.83 21.43
N GLY A 195 -12.72 25.82 21.60
CA GLY A 195 -12.05 25.13 22.71
C GLY A 195 -11.76 23.66 22.42
N ASP A 196 -10.73 23.14 23.09
CA ASP A 196 -10.20 21.79 22.87
C ASP A 196 -11.26 20.70 23.10
N ASP A 197 -12.05 20.81 24.17
CA ASP A 197 -13.07 19.81 24.55
C ASP A 197 -14.10 19.54 23.47
N LEU A 198 -14.57 20.60 22.82
CA LEU A 198 -15.59 20.51 21.78
C LEU A 198 -14.99 19.92 20.51
N VAL A 199 -13.76 20.31 20.16
CA VAL A 199 -13.04 19.75 19.02
C VAL A 199 -12.76 18.26 19.22
N CYS A 200 -12.29 17.87 20.41
CA CYS A 200 -12.07 16.47 20.79
C CYS A 200 -13.35 15.63 20.67
N TRP A 201 -14.48 16.19 21.12
CA TRP A 201 -15.77 15.52 20.98
C TRP A 201 -16.16 15.32 19.52
N VAL A 202 -16.01 16.35 18.66
CA VAL A 202 -16.33 16.25 17.22
C VAL A 202 -15.43 15.22 16.53
N ILE A 203 -14.13 15.18 16.86
CA ILE A 203 -13.20 14.17 16.36
C ILE A 203 -13.67 12.76 16.71
N LYS A 204 -14.04 12.52 17.98
CA LYS A 204 -14.59 11.24 18.44
C LYS A 204 -15.90 10.89 17.73
N TYR A 205 -16.76 11.87 17.50
CA TYR A 205 -18.03 11.67 16.80
C TYR A 205 -17.82 11.29 15.33
N ALA A 206 -16.92 11.98 14.62
CA ALA A 206 -16.56 11.68 13.24
C ALA A 206 -15.88 10.29 13.11
N ALA A 207 -15.01 9.94 14.05
CA ALA A 207 -14.38 8.62 14.10
C ALA A 207 -15.42 7.49 14.22
N ARG A 208 -16.46 7.67 15.06
CA ARG A 208 -17.57 6.71 15.20
C ARG A 208 -18.41 6.55 13.94
N LYS A 209 -18.40 7.53 13.02
CA LYS A 209 -19.11 7.49 11.73
C LYS A 209 -18.22 6.98 10.58
N ASP A 210 -17.06 6.41 10.88
CA ASP A 210 -16.08 5.85 9.91
C ASP A 210 -15.62 6.88 8.85
N VAL A 211 -15.44 8.14 9.27
CA VAL A 211 -14.88 9.17 8.41
C VAL A 211 -13.40 8.87 8.16
N LYS A 212 -13.00 8.81 6.89
CA LYS A 212 -11.60 8.55 6.48
C LYS A 212 -10.75 9.82 6.58
N ALA A 213 -9.45 9.67 6.84
CA ALA A 213 -8.48 10.78 6.99
C ALA A 213 -8.55 11.82 5.85
N LYS A 214 -8.66 11.37 4.59
CA LYS A 214 -8.75 12.25 3.40
C LYS A 214 -9.95 13.20 3.41
N GLY A 215 -11.01 12.87 4.15
CA GLY A 215 -12.24 13.64 4.25
C GLY A 215 -12.53 14.19 5.65
N ALA A 216 -11.66 13.91 6.63
CA ALA A 216 -11.86 14.32 8.02
C ALA A 216 -11.93 15.85 8.14
N ASP A 217 -10.98 16.55 7.53
CA ASP A 217 -10.88 18.00 7.56
C ASP A 217 -12.15 18.68 7.02
N ARG A 218 -12.57 18.29 5.82
CA ARG A 218 -13.82 18.77 5.19
C ARG A 218 -15.07 18.45 6.01
N TYR A 219 -15.09 17.31 6.69
CA TYR A 219 -16.19 16.92 7.54
C TYR A 219 -16.27 17.81 8.77
N LEU A 220 -15.15 18.01 9.47
CA LEU A 220 -15.08 18.86 10.65
C LEU A 220 -15.39 20.32 10.29
N ALA A 221 -14.86 20.83 9.17
CA ALA A 221 -15.21 22.16 8.67
C ALA A 221 -16.72 22.35 8.57
N LYS A 222 -17.44 21.43 7.90
CA LYS A 222 -18.90 21.49 7.80
C LYS A 222 -19.63 21.44 9.15
N VAL A 223 -19.12 20.64 10.10
CA VAL A 223 -19.71 20.55 11.43
C VAL A 223 -19.52 21.86 12.19
N PHE A 224 -18.31 22.43 12.16
CA PHE A 224 -18.03 23.70 12.82
C PHE A 224 -18.71 24.88 12.16
N ASP A 225 -18.83 24.92 10.82
CA ASP A 225 -19.62 25.90 10.09
C ASP A 225 -21.07 25.88 10.61
N GLY A 226 -21.68 24.69 10.71
CA GLY A 226 -23.01 24.52 11.28
C GLY A 226 -23.11 24.97 12.75
N TYR A 227 -22.04 24.80 13.54
CA TYR A 227 -21.97 25.28 14.93
C TYR A 227 -21.81 26.80 15.02
N THR A 228 -21.10 27.44 14.08
CA THR A 228 -21.02 28.91 14.01
C THR A 228 -22.39 29.51 13.72
N GLU A 229 -23.13 28.94 12.75
CA GLU A 229 -24.47 29.40 12.38
C GLU A 229 -25.45 29.30 13.56
N ARG A 230 -25.37 28.20 14.31
CA ARG A 230 -26.26 27.90 15.45
C ARG A 230 -25.75 28.42 16.79
N LYS A 231 -24.57 29.04 16.80
CA LYS A 231 -23.86 29.57 17.99
C LYS A 231 -23.67 28.54 19.10
N ILE A 232 -23.37 27.30 18.74
CA ILE A 232 -23.12 26.20 19.68
C ILE A 232 -21.68 26.31 20.22
N LYS A 233 -21.52 26.38 21.54
CA LYS A 233 -20.21 26.55 22.20
C LYS A 233 -19.89 25.50 23.27
N THR A 234 -20.81 24.57 23.54
CA THR A 234 -20.68 23.59 24.63
C THR A 234 -20.87 22.17 24.11
N VAL A 235 -20.15 21.21 24.69
CA VAL A 235 -20.21 19.79 24.31
C VAL A 235 -21.63 19.23 24.40
N GLU A 236 -22.37 19.55 25.46
CA GLU A 236 -23.76 19.10 25.65
C GLU A 236 -24.71 19.59 24.54
N GLN A 237 -24.49 20.82 24.05
CA GLN A 237 -25.27 21.38 22.95
C GLN A 237 -24.93 20.69 21.63
N ALA A 238 -23.65 20.36 21.39
CA ALA A 238 -23.21 19.58 20.24
C ALA A 238 -23.80 18.16 20.25
N GLU A 239 -23.88 17.52 21.41
CA GLU A 239 -24.54 16.22 21.57
C GLU A 239 -26.02 16.27 21.24
N ALA A 240 -26.74 17.24 21.79
CA ALA A 240 -28.17 17.42 21.52
C ALA A 240 -28.44 17.68 20.03
N GLU A 241 -27.58 18.48 19.38
CA GLU A 241 -27.68 18.76 17.95
C GLU A 241 -27.42 17.51 17.10
N SER A 242 -26.37 16.74 17.41
CA SER A 242 -26.07 15.50 16.68
C SER A 242 -27.19 14.46 16.77
N LYS A 243 -27.86 14.35 17.93
CA LYS A 243 -29.02 13.47 18.13
C LYS A 243 -30.21 13.91 17.28
N LYS A 244 -30.53 15.21 17.26
CA LYS A 244 -31.59 15.77 16.40
C LYS A 244 -31.30 15.55 14.92
N HIS A 245 -30.06 15.74 14.50
CA HIS A 245 -29.64 15.47 13.12
C HIS A 245 -29.80 13.98 12.76
N GLU A 246 -29.50 13.06 13.67
CA GLU A 246 -29.67 11.63 13.43
C GLU A 246 -31.16 11.22 13.41
N GLU A 247 -31.99 11.77 14.29
CA GLU A 247 -33.44 11.54 14.29
C GLU A 247 -34.10 12.06 13.01
N THR A 248 -33.74 13.26 12.57
CA THR A 248 -34.24 13.83 11.31
C THR A 248 -33.73 13.05 10.09
N ALA A 249 -32.49 12.58 10.09
CA ALA A 249 -31.95 11.73 9.02
C ALA A 249 -32.65 10.36 8.97
N ARG A 250 -32.97 9.77 10.13
CA ARG A 250 -33.75 8.52 10.22
C ARG A 250 -35.19 8.72 9.75
N ALA A 251 -35.83 9.82 10.12
CA ALA A 251 -37.19 10.16 9.70
C ALA A 251 -37.30 10.42 8.19
N ASN A 252 -36.27 11.05 7.60
CA ASN A 252 -36.21 11.37 6.18
C ASN A 252 -35.60 10.24 5.32
N TYR A 253 -35.25 9.10 5.91
CA TYR A 253 -34.70 7.96 5.18
C TYR A 253 -35.80 7.31 4.32
N THR A 254 -35.88 7.74 3.07
CA THR A 254 -36.56 7.01 2.01
C THR A 254 -35.58 5.93 1.52
N GLY A 255 -36.01 4.66 1.53
CA GLY A 255 -35.14 3.50 1.28
C GLY A 255 -34.33 3.57 -0.03
N PRO A 256 -33.42 2.60 -0.27
CA PRO A 256 -32.48 2.67 -1.38
C PRO A 256 -33.19 2.80 -2.73
N GLN A 257 -32.99 3.95 -3.38
CA GLN A 257 -33.52 4.23 -4.71
C GLN A 257 -32.81 3.34 -5.73
N ARG A 258 -33.50 2.28 -6.17
CA ARG A 258 -32.97 1.33 -7.16
C ARG A 258 -32.89 2.00 -8.53
N TYR A 259 -31.73 2.57 -8.86
CA TYR A 259 -31.40 2.88 -10.24
C TYR A 259 -31.13 1.57 -10.98
N GLY A 260 -32.07 1.14 -11.82
CA GLY A 260 -31.85 0.06 -12.78
C GLY A 260 -30.73 0.46 -13.74
N LYS A 261 -29.76 -0.44 -13.98
CA LYS A 261 -28.76 -0.23 -15.03
C LYS A 261 -29.48 -0.08 -16.37
N PRO A 262 -29.23 0.98 -17.16
CA PRO A 262 -29.77 1.06 -18.50
C PRO A 262 -29.21 -0.10 -19.33
N GLU A 263 -30.11 -0.93 -19.85
CA GLU A 263 -29.76 -2.07 -20.70
C GLU A 263 -29.48 -1.56 -22.12
N ARG A 264 -28.30 -1.85 -22.64
CA ARG A 264 -27.90 -1.46 -23.99
C ARG A 264 -28.59 -2.40 -24.99
N VAL A 265 -29.57 -1.90 -25.72
CA VAL A 265 -30.21 -2.62 -26.82
C VAL A 265 -29.43 -2.30 -28.10
N ASP A 266 -28.63 -3.25 -28.59
CA ASP A 266 -28.00 -3.13 -29.90
C ASP A 266 -29.08 -3.30 -30.98
N LYS A 267 -29.12 -2.38 -31.95
CA LYS A 267 -30.08 -2.44 -33.06
C LYS A 267 -29.65 -3.55 -34.03
N GLU A 268 -30.57 -4.45 -34.35
CA GLU A 268 -30.31 -5.53 -35.32
C GLU A 268 -29.96 -4.95 -36.70
N PRO A 269 -28.92 -5.47 -37.38
CA PRO A 269 -28.54 -5.03 -38.73
C PRO A 269 -29.65 -5.28 -39.75
N ASP A 270 -29.79 -4.39 -40.73
CA ASP A 270 -30.88 -4.46 -41.72
C ASP A 270 -30.86 -5.72 -42.60
N TRP A 271 -29.68 -6.31 -42.84
CA TRP A 271 -29.52 -7.56 -43.59
C TRP A 271 -29.98 -8.81 -42.82
N LEU A 272 -30.17 -8.72 -41.50
CA LEU A 272 -30.65 -9.82 -40.66
C LEU A 272 -32.19 -9.94 -40.68
N LYS A 273 -32.87 -8.94 -41.24
CA LYS A 273 -34.34 -8.89 -41.29
C LYS A 273 -34.89 -9.89 -42.31
N PRO A 274 -35.92 -10.70 -41.97
CA PRO A 274 -36.56 -11.62 -42.90
C PRO A 274 -37.12 -10.84 -44.11
N GLY A 275 -36.70 -11.22 -45.32
CA GLY A 275 -37.13 -10.55 -46.57
C GLY A 275 -36.16 -9.49 -47.12
N TYR A 276 -34.95 -9.37 -46.55
CA TYR A 276 -33.89 -8.55 -47.13
C TYR A 276 -33.57 -9.00 -48.58
N GLN A 277 -33.61 -8.05 -49.52
CA GLN A 277 -33.10 -8.24 -50.88
C GLN A 277 -31.83 -7.42 -51.04
N GLU A 278 -30.75 -8.09 -51.41
CA GLU A 278 -29.48 -7.42 -51.68
C GLU A 278 -29.62 -6.49 -52.90
N PRO A 279 -29.21 -5.22 -52.80
CA PRO A 279 -29.28 -4.30 -53.92
C PRO A 279 -28.38 -4.83 -55.04
N LYS A 280 -28.99 -5.20 -56.18
CA LYS A 280 -28.25 -5.59 -57.38
C LYS A 280 -27.57 -4.36 -57.96
N HIS A 281 -26.27 -4.21 -57.73
CA HIS A 281 -25.46 -3.23 -58.43
C HIS A 281 -25.23 -3.69 -59.88
N GLU A 282 -26.05 -3.21 -60.80
CA GLU A 282 -25.78 -3.34 -62.23
C GLU A 282 -24.60 -2.43 -62.59
N VAL A 283 -23.42 -3.03 -62.77
CA VAL A 283 -22.20 -2.29 -63.14
C VAL A 283 -22.39 -1.72 -64.55
N THR A 284 -22.52 -0.41 -64.65
CA THR A 284 -22.63 0.33 -65.92
C THR A 284 -21.41 0.05 -66.81
N PRO A 285 -21.53 0.09 -68.15
CA PRO A 285 -20.42 -0.17 -69.06
C PRO A 285 -19.20 0.71 -68.77
N GLU A 286 -19.44 1.97 -68.35
CA GLU A 286 -18.41 2.92 -67.94
C GLU A 286 -17.64 2.46 -66.70
N GLN A 287 -18.32 1.88 -65.71
CA GLN A 287 -17.69 1.37 -64.50
C GLN A 287 -16.88 0.10 -64.79
N ARG A 288 -17.32 -0.73 -65.75
CA ARG A 288 -16.55 -1.89 -66.23
C ARG A 288 -15.28 -1.46 -66.97
N ALA A 289 -15.39 -0.45 -67.84
CA ALA A 289 -14.24 0.11 -68.54
C ALA A 289 -13.23 0.71 -67.55
N LYS A 290 -13.70 1.46 -66.55
CA LYS A 290 -12.84 2.05 -65.52
C LYS A 290 -12.15 0.99 -64.65
N LEU A 291 -12.82 -0.12 -64.34
CA LEU A 291 -12.22 -1.25 -63.64
C LEU A 291 -11.16 -1.95 -64.49
N ALA A 292 -11.41 -2.11 -65.80
CA ALA A 292 -10.46 -2.70 -66.73
C ALA A 292 -9.19 -1.84 -66.87
N GLU A 293 -9.33 -0.51 -66.97
CA GLU A 293 -8.20 0.42 -66.98
C GLU A 293 -7.38 0.34 -65.68
N GLN A 294 -8.04 0.22 -64.52
CA GLN A 294 -7.37 0.05 -63.24
C GLN A 294 -6.59 -1.28 -63.16
N LEU A 295 -7.13 -2.36 -63.74
CA LEU A 295 -6.44 -3.65 -63.81
C LEU A 295 -5.22 -3.58 -64.74
N GLU A 296 -5.33 -2.90 -65.88
CA GLU A 296 -4.18 -2.70 -66.79
C GLU A 296 -3.08 -1.86 -66.14
N GLN A 297 -3.44 -0.80 -65.40
CA GLN A 297 -2.47 0.00 -64.64
C GLN A 297 -1.76 -0.82 -63.56
N LEU A 298 -2.49 -1.70 -62.86
CA LEU A 298 -1.89 -2.62 -61.88
C LEU A 298 -0.93 -3.63 -62.54
N ASN A 299 -1.28 -4.16 -63.72
CA ASN A 299 -0.40 -5.08 -64.45
C ASN A 299 0.89 -4.38 -64.93
N GLN A 300 0.81 -3.14 -65.42
CA GLN A 300 1.98 -2.35 -65.80
C GLN A 300 2.89 -2.00 -64.60
N LEU A 301 2.31 -1.85 -63.41
CA LEU A 301 3.06 -1.69 -62.15
C LEU A 301 3.71 -2.99 -61.69
N GLY A 302 3.12 -4.14 -62.02
CA GLY A 302 3.67 -5.47 -61.72
C GLY A 302 4.86 -5.87 -62.60
N GLU A 303 4.90 -5.45 -63.86
CA GLU A 303 6.01 -5.77 -64.80
C GLU A 303 7.27 -4.89 -64.61
N LYS A 304 7.18 -3.82 -63.79
CA LYS A 304 8.31 -2.92 -63.48
C LYS A 304 9.04 -3.25 -62.17
N ASN A 305 8.67 -4.34 -61.49
CA ASN A 305 9.38 -4.91 -60.34
C ASN A 305 9.95 -6.28 -60.68
#